data_AF-A0A816XDX3-F1
#
_entry.id   AF-A0A816XDX3-F1
#
_cell.length_a   1.000
_cell.length_b   1.000
_cell.length_c   1.000
_cell.angle_alpha   90.00
_cell.angle_beta   90.00
_cell.angle_gamma   90.00
#
_symmetry.space_group_name_H-M   'P 1'
#
loop_
_entity.id
_entity.type
_entity.pdbx_description
1 polymer ?
#
loop_
_entity_poly.entity_id
_entity_poly.type
_entity_poly.pdbx_seq_one_letter_code
_entity_poly.pdbx_strand_id
1 'polypeptide(L)'
;MGVGALFYKLPAWGVTIVVQSDVTGKTDLPAEGTGLSEEVITRLQDKATVLTQERKRRGRTIPEGLTPADIIRGFTTLASHPGLHSASIPGILALDVHQSDTSKMVTGGADKNATVFNKDTEQDAVSEWLRLWRSIPFANAEIGKAWD
;
A
#
# COMPACT_ATOMS: atom_id res chain seq x y z
N MET A 1 28.56 35.93 -16.26
CA MET A 1 28.20 36.13 -14.84
C MET A 1 27.00 35.22 -14.57
N GLY A 2 27.16 33.94 -14.25
CA GLY A 2 27.68 33.39 -12.99
C GLY A 2 26.48 32.81 -12.21
N VAL A 3 25.97 31.65 -12.64
CA VAL A 3 24.78 31.00 -12.03
C VAL A 3 25.20 30.35 -10.71
N GLY A 4 24.76 30.89 -9.59
CA GLY A 4 25.08 30.38 -8.26
C GLY A 4 24.26 29.15 -7.92
N ALA A 5 24.88 27.97 -7.96
CA ALA A 5 24.32 26.80 -7.29
C ALA A 5 24.53 26.95 -5.77
N LEU A 6 23.44 26.95 -5.01
CA LEU A 6 23.49 26.92 -3.55
C LEU A 6 23.86 25.51 -3.08
N PHE A 7 25.15 25.31 -2.81
CA PHE A 7 25.67 24.07 -2.24
C PHE A 7 25.62 24.15 -0.71
N TYR A 8 24.65 23.48 -0.09
CA TYR A 8 24.68 23.23 1.34
C TYR A 8 25.62 22.06 1.64
N LYS A 9 26.64 22.28 2.46
CA LYS A 9 27.61 21.24 2.84
C LYS A 9 26.95 20.29 3.84
N LEU A 10 26.66 19.05 3.40
CA LEU A 10 26.05 17.99 4.23
C LEU A 10 27.06 16.85 4.52
N PRO A 11 26.87 16.09 5.61
CA PRO A 11 27.85 15.13 6.13
C PRO A 11 28.06 13.90 5.22
N ALA A 12 29.22 13.26 5.42
CA ALA A 12 29.91 12.29 4.54
C ALA A 12 29.17 11.00 4.13
N TRP A 13 27.87 10.86 4.38
CA TRP A 13 27.10 9.65 4.09
C TRP A 13 26.04 9.91 3.00
N GLY A 14 26.54 10.41 1.86
CA GLY A 14 26.19 9.88 0.54
C GLY A 14 24.73 9.82 0.10
N VAL A 15 23.96 10.90 0.26
CA VAL A 15 22.80 11.15 -0.61
C VAL A 15 22.89 12.57 -1.15
N THR A 16 23.34 12.69 -2.40
CA THR A 16 23.26 13.95 -3.14
C THR A 16 21.89 14.01 -3.80
N ILE A 17 21.00 14.88 -3.31
CA ILE A 17 19.82 15.26 -4.07
C ILE A 17 20.28 16.34 -5.05
N VAL A 18 20.57 15.94 -6.29
CA VAL A 18 20.76 16.88 -7.38
C VAL A 18 19.38 17.27 -7.87
N VAL A 19 18.93 18.49 -7.57
CA VAL A 19 17.81 19.10 -8.28
C VAL A 19 18.35 19.56 -9.63
N GLN A 20 18.34 18.66 -10.61
CA GLN A 20 18.65 18.99 -12.00
C GLN A 20 17.38 19.49 -12.66
N SER A 21 17.34 20.79 -12.99
CA SER A 21 16.21 21.42 -13.68
C SER A 21 16.30 21.25 -15.21
N ASP A 22 16.60 20.05 -15.69
CA ASP A 22 16.65 19.79 -17.13
C ASP A 22 15.65 18.69 -17.49
N VAL A 23 14.38 19.10 -17.65
CA VAL A 23 13.43 18.41 -18.52
C VAL A 23 13.14 19.36 -19.68
N THR A 24 13.93 19.25 -20.75
CA THR A 24 13.67 19.87 -22.05
C THR A 24 12.56 19.10 -22.78
N GLY A 25 11.40 18.99 -22.15
CA GLY A 25 10.15 18.52 -22.75
C GLY A 25 9.14 19.64 -22.56
N LYS A 26 8.68 20.22 -23.68
CA LYS A 26 7.63 21.24 -23.68
C LYS A 26 6.32 20.60 -23.20
N THR A 27 6.12 20.56 -21.90
CA THR A 27 4.80 20.39 -21.30
C THR A 27 4.33 21.78 -20.92
N ASP A 28 3.29 22.27 -21.59
CA ASP A 28 2.52 23.44 -21.17
C ASP A 28 1.85 23.10 -19.83
N LEU A 29 2.63 23.17 -18.75
CA LEU A 29 2.12 23.15 -17.39
C LEU A 29 1.78 24.62 -17.04
N PRO A 30 0.57 24.91 -16.54
CA PRO A 30 0.25 26.26 -16.09
C PRO A 30 1.26 26.68 -15.00
N ALA A 31 1.76 27.90 -15.15
CA ALA A 31 2.81 28.49 -14.33
C ALA A 31 2.40 28.62 -12.85
N GLU A 32 3.40 28.39 -12.00
CA GLU A 32 3.51 28.71 -10.57
C GLU A 32 2.41 28.19 -9.62
N GLY A 33 2.77 27.19 -8.82
CA GLY A 33 2.01 26.88 -7.59
C GLY A 33 2.06 25.47 -7.00
N THR A 34 2.95 24.57 -7.43
CA THR A 34 2.91 23.16 -6.96
C THR A 34 4.27 22.60 -6.51
N GLY A 35 4.98 23.34 -5.66
CA GLY A 35 6.04 22.79 -4.81
C GLY A 35 5.48 22.22 -3.49
N LEU A 36 6.19 21.26 -2.86
CA LEU A 36 5.91 20.88 -1.47
C LEU A 36 6.09 22.13 -0.57
N SER A 37 5.16 22.39 0.34
CA SER A 37 5.30 23.51 1.27
C SER A 37 6.50 23.29 2.21
N GLU A 38 7.09 24.38 2.71
CA GLU A 38 8.24 24.34 3.62
C GLU A 38 7.94 23.55 4.91
N GLU A 39 6.69 23.60 5.38
CA GLU A 39 6.19 22.78 6.49
C GLU A 39 6.25 21.28 6.16
N VAL A 40 5.85 20.89 4.95
CA VAL A 40 5.89 19.49 4.51
C VAL A 40 7.34 19.02 4.34
N ILE A 41 8.21 19.86 3.79
CA ILE A 41 9.65 19.57 3.65
C ILE A 41 10.27 19.31 5.02
N THR A 42 10.01 20.19 6.00
CA THR A 42 10.51 20.04 7.38
C THR A 42 10.01 18.74 8.00
N ARG A 43 8.71 18.44 7.90
CA ARG A 43 8.13 17.18 8.39
C ARG A 43 8.77 15.94 7.77
N LEU A 44 9.11 15.98 6.48
CA LEU A 44 9.77 14.87 5.80
C LEU A 44 11.21 14.69 6.30
N GLN A 45 11.94 15.78 6.52
CA GLN A 45 13.31 15.74 7.04
C GLN A 45 13.37 15.23 8.49
N ASP A 46 12.45 15.68 9.35
CA ASP A 46 12.34 15.21 10.73
C ASP A 46 12.04 13.72 10.79
N LYS A 47 11.03 13.26 10.02
CA LYS A 47 10.68 11.83 9.93
C LYS A 47 11.84 11.01 9.37
N ALA A 48 12.54 11.49 8.34
CA ALA A 48 13.69 10.78 7.78
C ALA A 48 14.82 10.59 8.80
N THR A 49 15.06 11.62 9.63
CA THR A 49 16.05 11.57 10.72
C THR A 49 15.66 10.52 11.75
N VAL A 50 14.41 10.53 12.22
CA VAL A 50 13.88 9.55 13.18
C VAL A 50 13.95 8.13 12.61
N LEU A 51 13.50 7.91 11.37
CA LEU A 51 13.53 6.59 10.73
C LEU A 51 14.96 6.07 10.52
N THR A 52 15.92 6.97 10.23
CA THR A 52 17.33 6.60 10.09
C THR A 52 17.93 6.17 11.43
N GLN A 53 17.63 6.89 12.51
CA GLN A 53 18.07 6.54 13.86
C GLN A 53 17.45 5.19 14.29
N GLU A 54 16.15 5.02 14.09
CA GLU A 54 15.43 3.78 14.39
C GLU A 54 15.99 2.59 13.59
N ARG A 55 16.22 2.76 12.29
CA ARG A 55 16.83 1.71 11.45
C ARG A 55 18.22 1.32 11.96
N LYS A 56 19.06 2.30 12.33
CA LYS A 56 20.41 2.03 12.90
C LYS A 56 20.32 1.33 14.25
N ARG A 57 19.33 1.68 15.08
CA ARG A 57 19.06 1.04 16.37
C ARG A 57 18.63 -0.42 16.17
N ARG A 58 17.60 -0.64 15.33
CA ARG A 58 17.06 -1.97 15.00
C ARG A 58 18.06 -2.86 14.27
N GLY A 59 18.92 -2.29 13.42
CA GLY A 59 19.95 -3.04 12.71
C GLY A 59 21.02 -3.69 13.62
N ARG A 60 21.05 -3.36 14.91
CA ARG A 60 21.97 -3.96 15.90
C ARG A 60 21.36 -5.10 16.70
N THR A 61 20.04 -5.30 16.62
CA THR A 61 19.30 -6.28 17.44
C THR A 61 18.29 -7.01 16.57
N ILE A 62 18.31 -8.34 16.58
CA ILE A 62 17.30 -9.13 15.88
C ILE A 62 15.93 -8.83 16.51
N PRO A 63 14.90 -8.48 15.72
CA PRO A 63 13.56 -8.25 16.26
C PRO A 63 13.01 -9.45 17.01
N GLU A 64 12.40 -9.21 18.17
CA GLU A 64 11.68 -10.25 18.90
C GLU A 64 10.49 -10.74 18.05
N GLY A 65 10.39 -12.06 17.88
CA GLY A 65 9.35 -12.68 17.04
C GLY A 65 9.72 -12.83 15.55
N LEU A 66 10.96 -12.55 15.14
CA LEU A 66 11.40 -12.88 13.78
C LEU A 66 11.36 -14.40 13.57
N THR A 67 10.57 -14.85 12.60
CA THR A 67 10.45 -16.28 12.27
C THR A 67 11.82 -16.85 11.87
N PRO A 68 12.32 -17.89 12.55
CA PRO A 68 13.61 -18.48 12.24
C PRO A 68 13.58 -19.21 10.89
N ALA A 69 14.75 -19.30 10.25
CA ALA A 69 14.87 -19.86 8.90
C ALA A 69 14.31 -21.29 8.78
N ASP A 70 14.49 -22.13 9.79
CA ASP A 70 14.05 -23.52 9.76
C ASP A 70 12.51 -23.65 9.76
N ILE A 71 11.81 -22.70 10.39
CA ILE A 71 10.35 -22.63 10.34
C ILE A 71 9.87 -22.17 8.97
N ILE A 72 10.57 -21.20 8.36
CA ILE A 72 10.25 -20.71 7.00
C ILE A 72 10.37 -21.83 5.97
N ARG A 73 11.37 -22.73 6.11
CA ARG A 73 11.52 -23.90 5.23
C ARG A 73 10.34 -24.85 5.29
N GLY A 74 9.63 -24.89 6.41
CA GLY A 74 8.46 -25.74 6.62
C GLY A 74 7.14 -25.09 6.17
N PHE A 75 7.15 -23.89 5.59
CA PHE A 75 5.92 -23.25 5.14
C PHE A 75 5.26 -24.05 4.00
N THR A 76 3.97 -24.29 4.17
CA THR A 76 3.12 -24.95 3.18
C THR A 76 1.87 -24.11 2.93
N THR A 77 1.25 -24.31 1.78
CA THR A 77 -0.02 -23.66 1.47
C THR A 77 -1.10 -24.19 2.40
N LEU A 78 -1.66 -23.31 3.23
CA LEU A 78 -2.74 -23.66 4.15
C LEU A 78 -4.13 -23.63 3.48
N ALA A 79 -4.33 -22.67 2.56
CA ALA A 79 -5.59 -22.47 1.86
C ALA A 79 -5.34 -21.93 0.44
N SER A 80 -6.29 -22.17 -0.46
CA SER A 80 -6.28 -21.65 -1.83
C SER A 80 -7.68 -21.19 -2.19
N HIS A 81 -7.81 -19.94 -2.64
CA HIS A 81 -9.10 -19.32 -2.98
C HIS A 81 -9.13 -18.96 -4.48
N PRO A 82 -9.35 -19.95 -5.36
CA PRO A 82 -9.53 -19.70 -6.79
C PRO A 82 -10.89 -19.03 -7.00
N GLY A 83 -10.93 -17.70 -7.09
CA GLY A 83 -12.18 -16.95 -7.25
C GLY A 83 -12.14 -15.47 -6.85
N LEU A 84 -11.02 -15.00 -6.27
CA LEU A 84 -10.87 -13.60 -5.86
C LEU A 84 -11.01 -12.58 -7.00
N HIS A 85 -10.69 -13.00 -8.22
CA HIS A 85 -10.78 -12.21 -9.44
C HIS A 85 -11.36 -13.04 -10.58
N SER A 86 -11.75 -12.37 -11.66
CA SER A 86 -12.32 -13.03 -12.84
C SER A 86 -11.47 -14.19 -13.36
N ALA A 87 -12.09 -15.37 -13.49
CA ALA A 87 -11.45 -16.54 -14.07
C ALA A 87 -11.11 -16.38 -15.56
N SER A 88 -11.84 -15.51 -16.28
CA SER A 88 -11.63 -15.26 -17.71
C SER A 88 -10.48 -14.28 -17.99
N ILE A 89 -10.18 -13.39 -17.04
CA ILE A 89 -9.05 -12.45 -17.10
C ILE A 89 -8.22 -12.67 -15.83
N PRO A 90 -7.50 -13.81 -15.73
CA PRO A 90 -6.77 -14.13 -14.52
C PRO A 90 -5.57 -13.20 -14.35
N GLY A 91 -5.28 -12.84 -13.10
CA GLY A 91 -4.06 -12.12 -12.75
C GLY A 91 -4.25 -11.25 -11.52
N ILE A 92 -3.46 -11.51 -10.48
CA ILE A 92 -3.29 -10.59 -9.36
C ILE A 92 -2.08 -9.71 -9.68
N LEU A 93 -2.32 -8.42 -9.78
CA LEU A 93 -1.31 -7.40 -10.14
C LEU A 93 -0.75 -6.69 -8.90
N ALA A 94 -1.51 -6.67 -7.82
CA ALA A 94 -1.12 -6.04 -6.57
C ALA A 94 -1.68 -6.82 -5.38
N LEU A 95 -0.95 -6.79 -4.27
CA LEU A 95 -1.35 -7.35 -2.98
C LEU A 95 -0.88 -6.39 -1.89
N ASP A 96 -1.75 -6.07 -0.95
CA ASP A 96 -1.39 -5.38 0.28
C ASP A 96 -2.03 -6.05 1.50
N VAL A 97 -1.36 -5.99 2.64
CA VAL A 97 -1.82 -6.56 3.92
C VAL A 97 -1.91 -5.45 4.95
N HIS A 98 -3.04 -5.38 5.65
CA HIS A 98 -3.26 -4.32 6.60
C HIS A 98 -2.29 -4.42 7.80
N GLN A 99 -1.65 -3.30 8.16
CA GLN A 99 -0.49 -3.28 9.05
C GLN A 99 -0.81 -3.66 10.50
N SER A 100 -1.98 -3.26 11.02
CA SER A 100 -2.39 -3.56 12.40
C SER A 100 -3.29 -4.79 12.51
N ASP A 101 -4.02 -5.10 11.44
CA ASP A 101 -4.95 -6.24 11.37
C ASP A 101 -4.61 -7.09 10.16
N THR A 102 -3.66 -8.01 10.35
CA THR A 102 -3.16 -8.92 9.31
C THR A 102 -4.21 -9.94 8.87
N SER A 103 -5.42 -9.94 9.44
CA SER A 103 -6.53 -10.74 8.91
C SER A 103 -7.04 -10.18 7.58
N LYS A 104 -6.90 -8.86 7.37
CA LYS A 104 -7.42 -8.15 6.19
C LYS A 104 -6.31 -7.92 5.17
N MET A 105 -6.61 -8.27 3.93
CA MET A 105 -5.74 -8.05 2.78
C MET A 105 -6.54 -7.54 1.59
N VAL A 106 -5.85 -6.86 0.67
CA VAL A 106 -6.44 -6.33 -0.57
C VAL A 106 -5.65 -6.86 -1.76
N THR A 107 -6.36 -7.36 -2.76
CA THR A 107 -5.77 -7.79 -4.04
C THR A 107 -6.33 -6.95 -5.18
N GLY A 108 -5.44 -6.48 -6.06
CA GLY A 108 -5.81 -5.80 -7.31
C GLY A 108 -5.70 -6.77 -8.48
N GLY A 109 -6.77 -6.90 -9.27
CA GLY A 109 -6.86 -7.85 -10.37
C GLY A 109 -6.69 -7.22 -11.75
N ALA A 110 -6.30 -8.04 -12.72
CA ALA A 110 -6.31 -7.70 -14.15
C ALA A 110 -7.74 -7.45 -14.68
N ASP A 111 -8.75 -7.92 -13.94
CA ASP A 111 -10.17 -7.63 -14.14
C ASP A 111 -10.57 -6.20 -13.74
N LYS A 112 -9.62 -5.37 -13.31
CA LYS A 112 -9.78 -3.96 -12.88
C LYS A 112 -10.56 -3.81 -11.57
N ASN A 113 -10.72 -4.89 -10.82
CA ASN A 113 -11.34 -4.86 -9.49
C ASN A 113 -10.28 -4.93 -8.39
N ALA A 114 -10.59 -4.30 -7.26
CA ALA A 114 -9.86 -4.47 -6.01
C ALA A 114 -10.74 -5.25 -5.04
N THR A 115 -10.25 -6.39 -4.57
CA THR A 115 -10.97 -7.29 -3.66
C THR A 115 -10.36 -7.17 -2.27
N VAL A 116 -11.21 -6.90 -1.27
CA VAL A 116 -10.82 -6.95 0.13
C VAL A 116 -11.20 -8.33 0.67
N PHE A 117 -10.23 -9.06 1.17
CA PHE A 117 -10.39 -10.42 1.70
C PHE A 117 -9.99 -10.49 3.17
N ASN A 118 -10.75 -11.25 3.95
CA ASN A 118 -10.42 -11.57 5.33
C ASN A 118 -10.02 -13.05 5.43
N LYS A 119 -8.76 -13.30 5.81
CA LYS A 119 -8.19 -14.66 5.89
C LYS A 119 -8.74 -15.49 7.04
N ASP A 120 -9.25 -14.86 8.10
CA ASP A 120 -9.76 -15.58 9.27
C ASP A 120 -11.19 -16.08 9.03
N THR A 121 -11.98 -15.34 8.25
CA THR A 121 -13.35 -15.72 7.85
C THR A 121 -13.41 -16.39 6.49
N GLU A 122 -12.30 -16.41 5.76
CA GLU A 122 -12.17 -16.87 4.37
C GLU A 122 -13.22 -16.25 3.43
N GLN A 123 -13.57 -14.99 3.67
CA GLN A 123 -14.61 -14.28 2.92
C GLN A 123 -14.07 -12.99 2.32
N ASP A 124 -14.50 -12.71 1.09
CA ASP A 124 -14.41 -11.40 0.50
C ASP A 124 -15.42 -10.46 1.13
N ALA A 125 -15.08 -9.18 1.21
CA ALA A 125 -15.94 -8.15 1.78
C ALA A 125 -17.33 -8.16 1.13
N VAL A 126 -17.44 -8.38 -0.18
CA VAL A 126 -18.74 -8.46 -0.87
C VAL A 126 -19.60 -9.61 -0.34
N SER A 127 -19.01 -10.77 -0.07
CA SER A 127 -19.73 -11.92 0.51
C SER A 127 -20.17 -11.64 1.94
N GLU A 128 -19.33 -10.97 2.72
CA GLU A 128 -19.66 -10.53 4.08
C GLU A 128 -20.81 -9.51 4.08
N TRP A 129 -20.75 -8.51 3.19
CA TRP A 129 -21.82 -7.53 2.97
C TRP A 129 -23.13 -8.20 2.53
N LEU A 130 -23.09 -9.15 1.61
CA LEU A 130 -24.28 -9.89 1.16
C LEU A 130 -24.86 -10.75 2.27
N ARG A 131 -24.01 -11.39 3.08
CA ARG A 131 -24.42 -12.16 4.26
C ARG A 131 -25.11 -11.26 5.29
N LEU A 132 -24.55 -10.09 5.57
CA LEU A 132 -25.14 -9.09 6.45
C LEU A 132 -26.50 -8.63 5.91
N TRP A 133 -26.58 -8.28 4.62
CA TRP A 133 -27.83 -7.87 3.97
C TRP A 133 -28.91 -8.95 4.08
N ARG A 134 -28.57 -10.21 3.77
CA ARG A 134 -29.49 -11.36 3.86
C ARG A 134 -29.93 -11.67 5.30
N SER A 135 -29.20 -11.20 6.30
CA SER A 135 -29.56 -11.35 7.71
C SER A 135 -30.61 -10.34 8.19
N ILE A 136 -30.90 -9.29 7.39
CA ILE A 136 -31.92 -8.30 7.70
C ILE A 136 -33.31 -8.90 7.40
N PRO A 137 -34.23 -9.01 8.39
CA PRO A 137 -35.52 -9.68 8.19
C PRO A 137 -36.38 -9.11 7.06
N PHE A 138 -36.28 -7.81 6.78
CA PHE A 138 -37.04 -7.13 5.72
C PHE A 138 -36.44 -7.31 4.31
N ALA A 139 -35.14 -7.63 4.19
CA ALA A 139 -34.46 -7.72 2.89
C ALA A 139 -34.90 -8.92 2.05
N ASN A 140 -35.42 -9.98 2.68
CA ASN A 140 -35.91 -11.19 1.99
C ASN A 140 -37.41 -11.13 1.68
N ALA A 141 -38.15 -10.13 2.16
CA ALA A 141 -39.61 -10.10 2.08
C ALA A 141 -40.17 -9.50 0.76
N GLU A 142 -39.38 -8.73 0.01
CA GLU A 142 -39.91 -7.89 -1.08
C GLU A 142 -39.27 -8.06 -2.47
N ILE A 143 -38.29 -8.95 -2.67
CA ILE A 143 -37.66 -9.11 -3.99
C ILE A 143 -38.61 -9.79 -5.00
N GLY A 144 -39.59 -10.57 -4.54
CA GLY A 144 -40.56 -11.25 -5.40
C GLY A 144 -41.73 -10.41 -5.91
N LYS A 145 -41.78 -9.09 -5.62
CA LYS A 145 -42.90 -8.22 -6.03
C LYS A 145 -42.49 -6.96 -6.80
N ALA A 146 -41.19 -6.69 -6.96
CA ALA A 146 -40.68 -5.46 -7.56
C ALA A 146 -40.30 -5.60 -9.06
N TRP A 147 -40.56 -6.76 -9.68
CA TRP A 147 -40.23 -7.06 -11.07
C TRP A 147 -41.35 -7.80 -11.84
N ASP A 148 -42.60 -7.67 -11.37
CA ASP A 148 -43.81 -7.92 -12.17
C ASP A 148 -44.42 -6.57 -12.58
#